data_AF-A0A554JE00-F1
#
_entry.id   AF-A0A554JE00-F1
#
_cell.length_a   1.000
_cell.length_b   1.000
_cell.length_c   1.000
_cell.angle_alpha   90.00
_cell.angle_beta   90.00
_cell.angle_gamma   90.00
#
_symmetry.space_group_name_H-M   'P 1'
#
loop_
_entity.id
_entity.type
_entity.pdbx_description
1 polymer ?
#
loop_
_entity_poly.entity_id
_entity_poly.type
_entity_poly.pdbx_seq_one_letter_code
_entity_poly.pdbx_strand_id
1 'polypeptide(L)' 'MNQRGFLHLLPLLLIVAIIVAVVLVVTGKLKLPFSVPFLQQGPKVDLKTEYKNPFNKETQYVNPFDTYKNPFVTNR' A
#
# COMPACT_ATOMS: atom_id res chain seq x y z
N MET A 1 -57.76 -13.31 9.26
CA MET A 1 -56.36 -13.57 9.68
C MET A 1 -55.44 -13.27 8.51
N ASN A 2 -54.74 -12.14 8.55
CA ASN A 2 -53.97 -11.60 7.42
C ASN A 2 -52.62 -12.33 7.24
N GLN A 3 -52.64 -13.49 6.60
CA GLN A 3 -51.42 -14.25 6.26
C GLN A 3 -50.57 -13.62 5.14
N ARG A 4 -51.06 -12.57 4.49
CA ARG A 4 -50.36 -11.92 3.35
C ARG A 4 -49.12 -11.11 3.78
N GLY A 5 -49.06 -10.63 5.02
CA GLY A 5 -47.92 -9.84 5.52
C GLY A 5 -46.66 -10.66 5.79
N PHE A 6 -46.81 -11.93 6.19
CA PHE A 6 -45.67 -12.78 6.56
C PHE A 6 -44.83 -13.19 5.34
N LEU A 7 -45.48 -13.40 4.19
CA LEU A 7 -44.82 -13.78 2.94
C LEU A 7 -43.91 -12.68 2.39
N HIS A 8 -44.16 -11.40 2.69
CA HIS A 8 -43.32 -10.28 2.25
C HIS A 8 -42.27 -9.89 3.30
N LEU A 9 -42.49 -10.26 4.56
CA LEU A 9 -41.51 -10.09 5.64
C LEU A 9 -40.28 -10.97 5.45
N LEU A 10 -40.46 -12.20 4.97
CA LEU A 10 -39.36 -13.14 4.76
C LEU A 10 -38.32 -12.63 3.73
N PRO A 11 -38.70 -12.19 2.51
CA PRO A 11 -37.74 -11.58 1.58
C PRO A 11 -37.18 -10.25 2.08
N LEU A 12 -37.98 -9.43 2.79
CA LEU A 12 -37.51 -8.18 3.39
C LEU A 12 -36.39 -8.43 4.42
N LEU A 13 -36.59 -9.41 5.30
CA LEU A 13 -35.63 -9.76 6.34
C LEU A 13 -34.33 -10.30 5.73
N LEU A 14 -34.43 -11.07 4.64
CA LEU A 14 -33.29 -11.56 3.89
C LEU A 14 -32.48 -10.41 3.26
N ILE A 15 -33.14 -9.41 2.68
CA ILE A 15 -32.48 -8.21 2.15
C ILE A 15 -31.76 -7.44 3.26
N VAL A 16 -32.41 -7.24 4.40
CA VAL A 16 -31.80 -6.56 5.56
C VAL A 16 -30.56 -7.33 6.05
N ALA A 17 -30.65 -8.65 6.14
CA ALA A 17 -29.51 -9.49 6.52
C ALA A 17 -28.33 -9.36 5.54
N ILE A 18 -28.60 -9.32 4.23
CA ILE A 18 -27.57 -9.10 3.21
C ILE A 18 -26.92 -7.73 3.37
N ILE A 19 -27.70 -6.67 3.56
CA ILE A 19 -27.18 -5.31 3.75
C ILE A 19 -26.25 -5.25 4.98
N VAL A 20 -26.67 -5.84 6.09
CA VAL A 20 -25.86 -5.90 7.32
C VAL A 20 -24.54 -6.64 7.08
N ALA A 21 -24.59 -7.78 6.37
CA ALA A 21 -23.38 -8.54 6.03
C ALA A 21 -22.42 -7.71 5.16
N VAL A 22 -22.93 -7.02 4.15
CA VAL A 22 -22.12 -6.13 3.29
C VAL A 22 -21.46 -5.02 4.11
N VAL A 23 -22.20 -4.36 5.01
CA VAL A 23 -21.65 -3.30 5.87
C VAL A 23 -20.54 -3.83 6.78
N LEU A 24 -20.70 -5.01 7.37
CA LEU A 24 -19.68 -5.62 8.23
C LEU A 24 -18.38 -5.97 7.46
N VAL A 25 -18.51 -6.37 6.19
CA VAL A 25 -17.36 -6.63 5.31
C VAL A 25 -16.66 -5.33 4.92
N VAL A 26 -17.42 -4.30 4.51
CA VAL A 26 -16.86 -2.99 4.10
C VAL A 26 -16.17 -2.27 5.28
N THR A 27 -16.74 -2.35 6.48
CA THR A 27 -16.15 -1.75 7.69
C THR A 27 -14.99 -2.55 8.27
N GLY A 28 -14.64 -3.70 7.68
CA GLY A 28 -13.48 -4.52 8.08
C GLY A 28 -13.69 -5.34 9.36
N LYS A 29 -14.91 -5.38 9.91
CA LYS A 29 -15.26 -6.20 11.08
C LYS A 29 -15.39 -7.68 10.73
N LEU A 30 -15.64 -8.00 9.47
CA LEU A 30 -15.71 -9.36 8.94
C LEU A 30 -14.70 -9.51 7.79
N LYS A 31 -13.75 -10.43 7.94
CA LYS A 31 -12.78 -10.77 6.88
C LYS A 31 -13.31 -11.95 6.08
N LEU A 32 -13.49 -11.77 4.76
CA LEU A 32 -13.83 -12.85 3.86
C LEU A 32 -12.57 -13.67 3.52
N PRO A 33 -12.69 -15.00 3.35
CA PRO A 33 -11.56 -15.86 2.97
C PRO A 33 -11.12 -15.67 1.50
N PHE A 34 -11.82 -14.81 0.75
CA PHE A 34 -11.52 -14.46 -0.64
C PHE A 34 -11.39 -12.95 -0.79
N SER A 35 -10.53 -12.53 -1.73
CA SER A 35 -10.34 -11.12 -2.05
C SER A 35 -11.51 -10.61 -2.87
N VAL A 36 -12.10 -9.49 -2.44
CA VAL A 36 -13.20 -8.82 -3.13
C VAL A 36 -12.63 -7.66 -3.96
N PRO A 37 -12.63 -7.73 -5.31
CA PRO A 37 -11.91 -6.78 -6.16
C PRO A 37 -12.29 -5.31 -5.93
N PHE A 38 -13.56 -5.05 -5.62
CA PHE A 38 -14.09 -3.70 -5.40
C PHE A 38 -13.83 -3.13 -3.99
N LEU A 39 -13.29 -3.93 -3.06
CA LEU A 39 -12.93 -3.48 -1.70
C LEU A 39 -11.42 -3.37 -1.50
N GLN A 40 -10.63 -3.60 -2.55
CA GLN A 40 -9.19 -3.43 -2.49
C GLN A 40 -8.88 -1.93 -2.39
N GLN A 41 -8.24 -1.53 -1.29
CA GLN A 41 -7.64 -0.20 -1.20
C GLN A 41 -6.63 -0.07 -2.33
N GLY A 42 -6.73 1.02 -3.11
CA GLY A 42 -5.88 1.25 -4.27
C GLY A 42 -4.39 1.21 -3.94
N PRO A 43 -3.52 1.08 -4.95
CA PRO A 43 -2.08 0.96 -4.74
C PRO A 43 -1.56 2.16 -3.95
N LYS A 44 -1.10 1.90 -2.73
CA LYS A 44 -0.43 2.91 -1.89
C LYS A 44 0.99 3.08 -2.41
N VAL A 45 1.21 4.12 -3.22
CA VAL A 45 2.54 4.49 -3.68
C VAL A 45 3.20 5.37 -2.62
N ASP A 46 4.11 4.80 -1.84
CA ASP A 46 4.98 5.58 -0.95
C ASP A 46 6.14 6.15 -1.77
N LEU A 47 6.06 7.46 -2.09
CA LEU A 47 7.14 8.20 -2.74
C LEU A 47 8.25 8.46 -1.71
N LYS A 48 9.18 7.51 -1.58
CA LYS A 48 10.39 7.72 -0.78
C LYS A 48 11.31 8.70 -1.52
N THR A 49 11.32 9.95 -1.07
CA THR A 49 12.30 10.95 -1.50
C THR A 49 13.51 10.88 -0.57
N GLU A 50 14.52 10.10 -0.97
CA GLU A 50 15.81 10.12 -0.27
C GLU A 50 16.67 11.26 -0.81
N TYR A 51 16.73 12.39 -0.08
CA TYR A 51 17.70 13.43 -0.37
C TYR A 51 19.08 13.01 0.17
N LYS A 52 20.03 12.75 -0.74
CA LYS A 52 21.43 12.56 -0.39
C LYS A 52 22.16 13.89 -0.55
N ASN A 53 22.70 14.40 0.56
CA ASN A 53 23.45 15.66 0.57
C ASN A 53 24.74 15.50 -0.27
N PRO A 54 24.90 16.18 -1.41
CA PRO A 54 26.10 16.05 -2.26
C PRO A 54 27.37 16.61 -1.62
N PHE A 55 27.25 17.34 -0.51
CA PHE A 55 28.37 17.84 0.29
C PHE A 55 28.82 16.84 1.36
N ASN A 56 28.13 15.71 1.55
CA ASN A 56 28.63 14.64 2.41
C ASN A 56 29.80 13.94 1.72
N LYS A 57 30.95 13.89 2.40
CA LYS A 57 32.20 13.25 1.95
C LYS A 57 31.98 11.80 1.47
N GLU A 58 31.05 11.07 2.08
CA GLU A 58 30.71 9.69 1.72
C GLU A 58 29.97 9.57 0.38
N THR A 59 29.32 10.65 -0.07
CA THR A 59 28.56 10.70 -1.32
C THR A 59 29.30 11.40 -2.46
N GLN A 60 30.48 11.94 -2.17
CA GLN A 60 31.29 12.67 -3.14
C GLN A 60 32.02 11.69 -4.05
N TYR A 61 32.13 12.07 -5.33
CA TYR A 61 32.97 11.37 -6.29
C TYR A 61 34.43 11.49 -5.84
N VAL A 62 35.00 10.38 -5.36
CA VAL A 62 36.43 10.29 -5.08
C VAL A 62 37.18 10.06 -6.39
N ASN A 63 38.31 10.73 -6.55
CA ASN A 63 39.16 10.56 -7.72
C ASN A 63 39.64 9.10 -7.79
N PRO A 64 39.32 8.32 -8.84
CA PRO A 64 39.73 6.93 -8.96
C PRO A 64 41.25 6.76 -9.14
N PHE A 65 41.98 7.86 -9.37
CA PHE A 65 43.43 7.88 -9.53
C PHE A 65 44.16 8.45 -8.30
N ASP A 66 43.48 8.66 -7.18
CA ASP A 66 44.10 9.21 -5.97
C ASP A 66 45.19 8.27 -5.40
N THR A 67 45.05 6.97 -5.64
CA THR A 67 46.06 5.94 -5.31
C THR A 67 47.12 5.77 -6.40
N TYR A 68 46.95 6.40 -7.58
CA TYR A 68 47.92 6.29 -8.67
C TYR A 68 49.12 7.19 -8.42
N LYS A 69 50.25 6.57 -8.09
CA LYS A 69 51.52 7.27 -7.91
C LYS A 69 52.04 7.67 -9.29
N ASN A 70 51.99 8.97 -9.60
CA ASN A 70 52.48 9.50 -10.87
C ASN A 70 53.97 9.13 -11.07
N PRO A 71 54.31 8.40 -12.15
CA PRO A 71 55.68 7.92 -12.39
C PRO A 71 56.64 9.02 -12.86
N PHE A 72 56.16 10.24 -13.10
CA PHE A 72 56.96 11.37 -13.59
C PHE A 72 57.30 12.40 -12.51
N VAL A 73 56.98 12.13 -11.24
CA VAL A 73 57.37 13.03 -10.14
C VAL A 73 58.85 12.81 -9.83
N THR A 74 59.72 13.60 -10.45
CA THR A 74 61.12 13.70 -10.05
C THR A 74 61.21 14.67 -8.88
N ASN A 75 61.66 14.19 -7.71
CA ASN A 75 62.00 15.06 -6.59
C ASN A 75 63.10 16.03 -7.06
N ARG A 76 62.78 17.34 -7.09
CA ARG A 76 63.79 18.39 -7.23
C ARG A 76 64.46 18.63 -5.88
#